data_AF-S4Y2M0-F1
#
_entry.id   AF-S4Y2M0-F1
#
_cell.length_a   1.000
_cell.length_b   1.000
_cell.length_c   1.000
_cell.angle_alpha   90.00
_cell.angle_beta   90.00
_cell.angle_gamma   90.00
#
_symmetry.space_group_name_H-M   'P 1'
#
loop_
_entity.id
_entity.type
_entity.pdbx_description
1 polymer ?
#
loop_
_entity_poly.entity_id
_entity_poly.type
_entity_poly.pdbx_seq_one_letter_code
_entity_poly.pdbx_strand_id
1 'polypeptide(L)'
;MLLLCAPLLAGANDDGCGQAVPELDGVDSAPAELVSAAAGGIKPGRCRPTGCSGQVCADQTVYTTCEWREEYACYGDYGICERDASGQCGWRQTPELTACLDGGGVLEAAPGGGPGPCVVTGCSGQVCADDDVLTTCEWREEYACYGKHGVCERDASGQCGWRDTPELDACLESASGI
;
A
#
# COMPACT_ATOMS: atom_id res chain seq x y z
N MET A 1 -7.62 -53.62 -51.04
CA MET A 1 -7.95 -54.25 -49.75
C MET A 1 -8.22 -53.13 -48.77
N LEU A 2 -9.49 -52.70 -48.69
CA LEU A 2 -9.95 -51.66 -47.76
C LEU A 2 -9.92 -52.24 -46.34
N LEU A 3 -9.20 -51.59 -45.42
CA LEU A 3 -9.28 -51.87 -43.99
C LEU A 3 -9.74 -50.60 -43.27
N LEU A 4 -10.92 -50.75 -42.69
CA LEU A 4 -11.76 -49.77 -42.00
C LEU A 4 -11.04 -49.12 -40.81
N CYS A 5 -11.15 -47.80 -40.69
CA CYS A 5 -10.91 -47.08 -39.44
C CYS A 5 -12.13 -47.27 -38.53
N ALA A 6 -11.95 -47.97 -37.40
CA ALA A 6 -12.95 -48.03 -36.33
C ALA A 6 -12.79 -46.82 -35.39
N PRO A 7 -13.89 -46.20 -34.90
CA PRO A 7 -13.81 -45.11 -33.94
C PRO A 7 -13.66 -45.67 -32.52
N LEU A 8 -12.59 -45.27 -31.83
CA LEU A 8 -12.45 -45.44 -30.38
C LEU A 8 -13.25 -44.33 -29.69
N LEU A 9 -14.46 -44.68 -29.25
CA LEU A 9 -15.19 -43.96 -28.21
C LEU A 9 -14.83 -44.59 -26.86
N ALA A 10 -14.07 -43.89 -26.03
CA ALA A 10 -14.04 -44.12 -24.58
C ALA A 10 -13.43 -42.92 -23.83
N GLY A 11 -14.30 -42.17 -23.16
CA GLY A 11 -14.06 -41.56 -21.84
C GLY A 11 -13.15 -40.33 -21.76
N ALA A 12 -13.70 -39.15 -21.99
CA ALA A 12 -13.20 -37.93 -21.36
C ALA A 12 -13.71 -37.91 -19.90
N ASN A 13 -12.80 -37.88 -18.93
CA ASN A 13 -13.13 -37.59 -17.54
C ASN A 13 -13.37 -36.07 -17.44
N ASP A 14 -14.61 -35.71 -17.10
CA ASP A 14 -15.06 -34.36 -16.81
C ASP A 14 -14.83 -34.13 -15.30
N ASP A 15 -13.78 -33.38 -14.93
CA ASP A 15 -13.56 -32.93 -13.55
C ASP A 15 -14.55 -31.78 -13.24
N GLY A 16 -15.82 -32.14 -13.11
CA GLY A 16 -16.90 -31.25 -12.69
C GLY A 16 -16.83 -30.94 -11.20
N CYS A 17 -16.90 -29.65 -10.87
CA CYS A 17 -17.14 -29.16 -9.51
C CYS A 17 -18.54 -29.60 -9.05
N GLY A 18 -18.61 -30.67 -8.27
CA GLY A 18 -19.87 -31.20 -7.75
C GLY A 18 -19.64 -32.33 -6.75
N GLN A 19 -18.93 -32.06 -5.66
CA GLN A 19 -18.95 -32.97 -4.52
C GLN A 19 -20.23 -32.74 -3.72
N ALA A 20 -21.02 -33.80 -3.58
CA ALA A 20 -22.19 -33.84 -2.71
C ALA A 20 -21.78 -33.50 -1.27
N VAL A 21 -22.40 -32.47 -0.71
CA VAL A 21 -22.32 -32.18 0.72
C VAL A 21 -23.12 -33.25 1.48
N PRO A 22 -22.58 -33.85 2.57
CA PRO A 22 -23.37 -34.69 3.44
C PRO A 22 -24.42 -33.84 4.16
N GLU A 23 -25.68 -34.24 4.10
CA GLU A 23 -26.77 -33.69 4.92
C GLU A 23 -26.42 -33.94 6.40
N LEU A 24 -26.16 -32.88 7.16
CA LEU A 24 -25.96 -32.97 8.61
C LEU A 24 -27.33 -32.88 9.30
N ASP A 25 -28.06 -33.99 9.31
CA ASP A 25 -29.21 -34.17 10.18
C ASP A 25 -28.72 -34.32 11.63
N GLY A 26 -28.92 -33.29 12.45
CA GLY A 26 -28.77 -33.40 13.91
C GLY A 26 -28.17 -32.18 14.60
N VAL A 27 -28.91 -31.08 14.69
CA VAL A 27 -28.72 -30.10 15.76
C VAL A 27 -29.67 -30.44 16.89
N ASP A 28 -29.30 -31.42 17.71
CA ASP A 28 -29.95 -31.64 18.99
C ASP A 28 -29.75 -30.39 19.84
N SER A 29 -30.86 -29.74 20.16
CA SER A 29 -30.91 -28.57 21.03
C SER A 29 -30.43 -28.98 22.42
N ALA A 30 -29.18 -28.67 22.74
CA ALA A 30 -28.69 -28.78 24.11
C ALA A 30 -29.54 -27.86 25.02
N PRO A 31 -29.97 -28.32 26.21
CA PRO A 31 -30.78 -27.50 27.09
C PRO A 31 -30.00 -26.28 27.58
N ALA A 32 -30.70 -25.15 27.67
CA ALA A 32 -30.20 -23.83 28.04
C ALA A 32 -29.46 -23.74 29.39
N GLU A 33 -29.49 -24.81 30.20
CA GLU A 33 -28.87 -24.91 31.53
C GLU A 33 -27.34 -25.07 31.48
N LEU A 34 -26.74 -25.51 30.36
CA LEU A 34 -25.28 -25.66 30.24
C LEU A 34 -24.55 -24.35 29.90
N VAL A 35 -25.26 -23.31 29.49
CA VAL A 35 -24.64 -22.02 29.10
C VAL A 35 -24.31 -21.15 30.32
N SER A 36 -24.88 -21.44 31.50
CA SER A 36 -24.66 -20.64 32.72
C SER A 36 -23.40 -21.01 33.52
N ALA A 37 -22.80 -22.19 33.31
CA ALA A 37 -21.64 -22.64 34.10
C ALA A 37 -20.28 -22.16 33.54
N ALA A 38 -20.24 -21.58 32.34
CA ALA A 38 -19.05 -21.01 31.74
C ALA A 38 -19.04 -19.47 31.88
N ALA A 39 -19.17 -18.97 33.11
CA ALA A 39 -18.73 -17.60 33.45
C ALA A 39 -17.19 -17.45 33.44
N GLY A 40 -16.48 -18.38 32.79
CA GLY A 40 -15.10 -18.18 32.35
C GLY A 40 -15.13 -17.42 31.04
N GLY A 41 -15.17 -16.09 31.14
CA GLY A 41 -15.27 -15.18 30.00
C GLY A 41 -14.32 -15.56 28.86
N ILE A 42 -14.86 -15.57 27.64
CA ILE A 42 -14.06 -15.70 26.42
C ILE A 42 -12.99 -14.61 26.47
N LYS A 43 -11.72 -15.02 26.59
CA LYS A 43 -10.60 -14.08 26.58
C LYS A 43 -10.64 -13.36 25.22
N PRO A 44 -10.67 -12.02 25.20
CA PRO A 44 -10.74 -11.30 23.95
C PRO A 44 -9.48 -11.60 23.13
N GLY A 45 -9.63 -11.70 21.81
CA GLY A 45 -8.52 -11.98 20.89
C GLY A 45 -7.47 -10.86 20.88
N ARG A 46 -6.37 -11.06 20.15
CA ARG A 46 -5.40 -9.97 19.94
C ARG A 46 -5.98 -8.94 18.96
N CYS A 47 -5.84 -7.65 19.25
CA CYS A 47 -6.15 -6.62 18.25
C CYS A 47 -5.21 -6.78 17.06
N ARG A 48 -5.77 -6.69 15.85
CA ARG A 48 -5.02 -6.72 14.59
C ARG A 48 -5.74 -5.96 13.48
N PRO A 49 -4.99 -5.45 12.49
CA PRO A 49 -5.58 -5.00 11.23
C PRO A 49 -6.35 -6.15 10.55
N THR A 50 -7.51 -5.82 10.01
CA THR A 50 -8.44 -6.68 9.29
C THR A 50 -9.32 -5.80 8.39
N GLY A 51 -10.31 -6.39 7.71
CA GLY A 51 -10.99 -5.73 6.60
C GLY A 51 -10.25 -6.04 5.32
N CYS A 52 -10.93 -5.97 4.18
CA CYS A 52 -10.31 -6.38 2.92
C CYS A 52 -9.14 -5.46 2.53
N SER A 53 -9.19 -4.19 2.97
CA SER A 53 -8.17 -3.17 2.69
C SER A 53 -7.35 -2.82 3.94
N GLY A 54 -7.43 -3.65 5.00
CA GLY A 54 -6.69 -3.44 6.26
C GLY A 54 -7.19 -2.27 7.11
N GLN A 55 -8.34 -1.68 6.80
CA GLN A 55 -8.84 -0.45 7.41
C GLN A 55 -9.48 -0.63 8.80
N VAL A 56 -9.71 -1.86 9.25
CA VAL A 56 -10.39 -2.15 10.52
C VAL A 56 -9.40 -2.73 11.53
N CYS A 57 -9.31 -2.15 12.72
CA CYS A 57 -8.63 -2.76 13.85
C CYS A 57 -9.64 -3.52 14.73
N ALA A 58 -9.51 -4.84 14.82
CA ALA A 58 -10.41 -5.68 15.62
C ALA A 58 -9.68 -6.90 16.19
N ASP A 59 -10.28 -7.58 17.17
CA ASP A 59 -9.77 -8.84 17.70
C ASP A 59 -10.28 -10.10 16.98
N GLN A 60 -11.12 -9.90 15.97
CA GLN A 60 -11.61 -10.92 15.06
C GLN A 60 -11.42 -10.48 13.60
N THR A 61 -11.52 -11.42 12.65
CA THR A 61 -11.52 -11.04 11.23
C THR A 61 -12.84 -10.35 10.91
N VAL A 62 -12.78 -9.07 10.56
CA VAL A 62 -13.90 -8.36 9.95
C VAL A 62 -13.74 -8.44 8.43
N TYR A 63 -14.81 -8.85 7.75
CA TYR A 63 -14.92 -8.78 6.30
C TYR A 63 -15.67 -7.51 5.93
N THR A 64 -15.02 -6.66 5.14
CA THR A 64 -15.61 -5.46 4.55
C THR A 64 -15.72 -5.66 3.04
N THR A 65 -16.37 -4.74 2.35
CA THR A 65 -16.16 -4.55 0.91
C THR A 65 -14.66 -4.37 0.62
N CYS A 66 -14.22 -4.88 -0.52
CA CYS A 66 -12.85 -4.69 -1.03
C CYS A 66 -12.72 -3.36 -1.79
N GLU A 67 -13.35 -2.32 -1.29
CA GLU A 67 -13.16 -0.98 -1.83
C GLU A 67 -11.79 -0.45 -1.40
N TRP A 68 -11.04 0.11 -2.35
CA TRP A 68 -9.81 0.82 -2.05
C TRP A 68 -10.09 2.31 -1.92
N ARG A 69 -9.45 2.93 -0.94
CA ARG A 69 -9.37 4.37 -0.75
C ARG A 69 -7.96 4.70 -0.30
N GLU A 70 -7.42 5.83 -0.74
CA GLU A 70 -6.04 6.20 -0.41
C GLU A 70 -5.84 6.38 1.09
N GLU A 71 -6.86 6.88 1.81
CA GLU A 71 -6.85 6.97 3.28
C GLU A 71 -6.55 5.63 3.98
N TYR A 72 -6.83 4.49 3.35
CA TYR A 72 -6.60 3.19 3.97
C TYR A 72 -5.11 2.83 4.06
N ALA A 73 -4.26 3.37 3.18
CA ALA A 73 -2.81 3.20 3.28
C ALA A 73 -2.28 3.72 4.62
N CYS A 74 -2.85 4.81 5.16
CA CYS A 74 -2.48 5.39 6.44
C CYS A 74 -2.53 4.38 7.60
N TYR A 75 -3.51 3.48 7.60
CA TYR A 75 -3.64 2.46 8.65
C TYR A 75 -2.56 1.37 8.56
N GLY A 76 -2.05 1.09 7.35
CA GLY A 76 -0.93 0.17 7.14
C GLY A 76 0.41 0.79 7.52
N ASP A 77 0.64 2.04 7.12
CA ASP A 77 1.94 2.70 7.25
C ASP A 77 2.16 3.33 8.63
N TYR A 78 1.11 3.95 9.19
CA TYR A 78 1.18 4.72 10.45
C TYR A 78 0.26 4.18 11.55
N GLY A 79 -0.63 3.24 11.24
CA GLY A 79 -1.63 2.75 12.17
C GLY A 79 -1.03 1.88 13.28
N ILE A 80 -1.36 2.21 14.53
CA ILE A 80 -1.10 1.34 15.69
C ILE A 80 -2.44 0.73 16.13
N CYS A 81 -2.66 -0.53 15.78
CA CYS A 81 -3.87 -1.27 16.15
C CYS A 81 -3.73 -1.87 17.55
N GLU A 82 -4.54 -1.39 18.50
CA GLU A 82 -4.40 -1.76 19.90
C GLU A 82 -5.72 -1.74 20.66
N ARG A 83 -5.68 -2.17 21.92
CA ARG A 83 -6.83 -2.17 22.81
C ARG A 83 -6.81 -0.91 23.67
N ASP A 84 -7.92 -0.18 23.67
CA ASP A 84 -8.07 1.01 24.49
C ASP A 84 -8.44 0.68 25.96
N ALA A 85 -8.58 1.72 26.79
CA ALA A 85 -8.94 1.58 28.20
C ALA A 85 -10.37 1.04 28.43
N SER A 86 -11.25 1.11 27.42
CA SER A 86 -12.59 0.52 27.46
C SER A 86 -12.58 -0.98 27.13
N GLY A 87 -11.43 -1.48 26.68
CA GLY A 87 -11.26 -2.87 26.26
C GLY A 87 -11.64 -3.11 24.81
N GLN A 88 -11.85 -2.07 23.99
CA GLN A 88 -12.16 -2.19 22.56
C GLN A 88 -10.89 -2.10 21.71
N CYS A 89 -10.82 -2.87 20.62
CA CYS A 89 -9.76 -2.68 19.64
C CYS A 89 -10.06 -1.45 18.79
N GLY A 90 -9.04 -0.64 18.53
CA GLY A 90 -9.13 0.55 17.70
C GLY A 90 -7.76 1.02 17.23
N TRP A 91 -7.77 1.90 16.24
CA TRP A 91 -6.56 2.60 15.81
C TRP A 91 -6.21 3.68 16.84
N ARG A 92 -4.98 3.68 17.33
CA ARG A 92 -4.47 4.80 18.12
C ARG A 92 -4.35 6.02 17.23
N GLN A 93 -5.01 7.12 17.61
CA GLN A 93 -4.86 8.42 16.95
C GLN A 93 -3.50 9.05 17.31
N THR A 94 -2.46 8.70 16.56
CA THR A 94 -1.16 9.39 16.64
C THR A 94 -1.17 10.63 15.74
N PRO A 95 -0.26 11.60 15.97
CA PRO A 95 -0.09 12.74 15.07
C PRO A 95 0.18 12.32 13.62
N GLU A 96 0.98 11.28 13.41
CA GLU A 96 1.33 10.78 12.07
C GLU A 96 0.13 10.16 11.36
N LEU A 97 -0.63 9.29 12.05
CA LEU A 97 -1.85 8.70 11.49
C LEU A 97 -2.89 9.79 11.18
N THR A 98 -3.04 10.77 12.07
CA THR A 98 -4.00 11.87 11.89
C THR A 98 -3.61 12.75 10.72
N ALA A 99 -2.33 13.13 10.60
CA ALA A 99 -1.82 13.91 9.48
C ALA A 99 -2.01 13.19 8.13
N CYS A 100 -1.79 11.87 8.08
CA CYS A 100 -2.03 11.09 6.87
C CYS A 100 -3.51 11.05 6.48
N LEU A 101 -4.40 10.82 7.45
CA LEU A 101 -5.84 10.77 7.22
C LEU A 101 -6.41 12.14 6.81
N ASP A 102 -5.92 13.23 7.41
CA ASP A 102 -6.31 14.61 7.05
C ASP A 102 -5.82 14.98 5.64
N GLY A 103 -4.69 14.40 5.20
CA GLY A 103 -4.17 14.49 3.84
C GLY A 103 -4.86 13.56 2.84
N GLY A 104 -5.87 12.78 3.25
CA GLY A 104 -6.59 11.86 2.36
C GLY A 104 -5.78 10.62 1.96
N GLY A 105 -4.72 10.27 2.69
CA GLY A 105 -3.85 9.12 2.39
C GLY A 105 -3.08 9.21 1.07
N VAL A 106 -3.17 10.33 0.38
CA VAL A 106 -2.14 10.74 -0.56
C VAL A 106 -1.05 11.41 0.26
N LEU A 107 0.18 10.92 0.14
CA LEU A 107 1.35 11.55 0.73
C LEU A 107 1.71 12.85 -0.03
N GLU A 108 0.72 13.66 -0.37
CA GLU A 108 0.93 15.04 -0.78
C GLU A 108 1.15 15.84 0.50
N ALA A 109 2.42 15.89 0.93
CA ALA A 109 2.97 16.73 2.01
C ALA A 109 1.95 17.20 3.07
N ALA A 110 1.57 16.30 3.99
CA ALA A 110 0.82 16.69 5.18
C ALA A 110 1.59 17.79 5.96
N PRO A 111 0.92 18.84 6.47
CA PRO A 111 1.60 19.89 7.24
C PRO A 111 1.98 19.34 8.62
N GLY A 112 3.17 18.74 8.71
CA GLY A 112 3.73 18.20 9.96
C GLY A 112 4.66 17.00 9.79
N GLY A 113 4.58 16.29 8.67
CA GLY A 113 5.65 15.41 8.20
C GLY A 113 6.50 16.21 7.23
N GLY A 114 7.70 16.64 7.65
CA GLY A 114 8.58 17.41 6.76
C GLY A 114 8.76 16.65 5.44
N PRO A 115 8.76 17.36 4.29
CA PRO A 115 8.93 16.69 3.01
C PRO A 115 10.28 15.94 3.00
N GLY A 116 10.30 14.77 2.35
CA GLY A 116 11.46 13.89 2.30
C GLY A 116 12.74 14.57 1.77
N PRO A 117 13.90 13.90 1.81
CA PRO A 117 15.10 14.44 1.19
C PRO A 117 14.85 14.66 -0.30
N CYS A 118 15.34 15.77 -0.87
CA CYS A 118 15.32 15.97 -2.31
C CYS A 118 16.14 14.88 -3.00
N VAL A 119 15.61 14.31 -4.08
CA VAL A 119 16.23 13.25 -4.84
C VAL A 119 16.61 13.72 -6.24
N VAL A 120 17.81 13.32 -6.69
CA VAL A 120 18.21 13.44 -8.09
C VAL A 120 17.57 12.29 -8.86
N THR A 121 16.74 12.63 -9.83
CA THR A 121 15.90 11.69 -10.58
C THR A 121 15.82 12.13 -12.05
N GLY A 122 14.92 11.52 -12.83
CA GLY A 122 14.92 11.63 -14.29
C GLY A 122 15.92 10.67 -14.93
N CYS A 123 15.64 10.25 -16.16
CA CYS A 123 16.41 9.17 -16.80
C CYS A 123 17.89 9.53 -17.02
N SER A 124 18.22 10.82 -17.09
CA SER A 124 19.59 11.33 -17.23
C SER A 124 20.08 12.10 -16.00
N GLY A 125 19.40 11.99 -14.86
CA GLY A 125 19.76 12.69 -13.62
C GLY A 125 19.60 14.20 -13.71
N GLN A 126 18.69 14.68 -14.56
CA GLN A 126 18.50 16.10 -14.83
C GLN A 126 17.45 16.76 -13.92
N VAL A 127 16.73 16.00 -13.12
CA VAL A 127 15.65 16.49 -12.25
C VAL A 127 16.09 16.39 -10.78
N CYS A 128 15.84 17.44 -10.01
CA CYS A 128 15.85 17.40 -8.55
C CYS A 128 14.41 17.59 -8.07
N ALA A 129 13.85 16.65 -7.33
CA ALA A 129 12.45 16.65 -6.93
C ALA A 129 12.23 16.01 -5.54
N ASP A 130 11.02 16.12 -5.02
CA ASP A 130 10.59 15.45 -3.79
C ASP A 130 10.53 13.92 -3.93
N ASP A 131 10.21 13.46 -5.14
CA ASP A 131 9.99 12.04 -5.48
C ASP A 131 10.62 11.69 -6.83
N ASP A 132 10.56 10.41 -7.19
CA ASP A 132 11.06 9.93 -8.49
C ASP A 132 10.23 10.45 -9.66
N VAL A 133 10.88 11.18 -10.56
CA VAL A 133 10.27 11.73 -11.78
C VAL A 133 10.79 10.97 -12.99
N LEU A 134 9.87 10.39 -13.75
CA LEU A 134 10.19 9.76 -15.03
C LEU A 134 10.17 10.81 -16.15
N THR A 135 11.31 10.99 -16.80
CA THR A 135 11.46 11.80 -18.01
C THR A 135 11.64 10.92 -19.23
N THR A 136 11.63 11.51 -20.42
CA THR A 136 12.24 10.85 -21.58
C THR A 136 13.71 10.55 -21.29
N CYS A 137 14.24 9.47 -21.87
CA CYS A 137 15.65 9.10 -21.79
C CYS A 137 16.49 9.79 -22.87
N GLU A 138 16.12 11.02 -23.24
CA GLU A 138 16.94 11.83 -24.12
C GLU A 138 18.18 12.30 -23.37
N TRP A 139 19.33 12.27 -24.05
CA TRP A 139 20.57 12.82 -23.51
C TRP A 139 20.86 14.18 -24.12
N ARG A 140 21.21 15.15 -23.27
CA ARG A 140 21.72 16.48 -23.64
C ARG A 140 23.01 16.72 -22.87
N GLU A 141 23.97 17.42 -23.49
CA GLU A 141 25.27 17.70 -22.86
C GLU A 141 25.12 18.48 -21.55
N GLU A 142 24.14 19.38 -21.47
CA GLU A 142 23.82 20.14 -20.25
C GLU A 142 23.48 19.25 -19.04
N TYR A 143 22.99 18.03 -19.25
CA TYR A 143 22.66 17.12 -18.15
C TYR A 143 23.89 16.64 -17.39
N ALA A 144 25.05 16.59 -18.05
CA ALA A 144 26.31 16.29 -17.38
C ALA A 144 26.69 17.36 -16.35
N CYS A 145 26.21 18.60 -16.49
CA CYS A 145 26.46 19.68 -15.55
C CYS A 145 25.77 19.44 -14.21
N TYR A 146 24.52 18.96 -14.22
CA TYR A 146 23.81 18.61 -12.98
C TYR A 146 24.54 17.51 -12.20
N GLY A 147 25.04 16.47 -12.88
CA GLY A 147 25.79 15.40 -12.22
C GLY A 147 27.17 15.83 -11.68
N LYS A 148 27.81 16.85 -12.28
CA LYS A 148 29.15 17.32 -11.88
C LYS A 148 29.13 18.46 -10.86
N HIS A 149 28.18 19.37 -11.00
CA HIS A 149 28.14 20.65 -10.29
C HIS A 149 26.81 20.89 -9.56
N GLY A 150 25.78 20.10 -9.86
CA GLY A 150 24.46 20.28 -9.25
C GLY A 150 24.45 19.93 -7.77
N VAL A 151 23.80 20.78 -6.98
CA VAL A 151 23.43 20.49 -5.58
C VAL A 151 21.91 20.42 -5.54
N CYS A 152 21.39 19.20 -5.37
CA CYS A 152 19.95 18.97 -5.25
C CYS A 152 19.52 19.17 -3.81
N GLU A 153 18.71 20.19 -3.56
CA GLU A 153 18.30 20.56 -2.21
C GLU A 153 16.96 21.28 -2.18
N ARG A 154 16.47 21.48 -0.96
CA ARG A 154 15.24 22.22 -0.71
C ARG A 154 15.55 23.69 -0.51
N ASP A 155 14.86 24.54 -1.26
CA ASP A 155 15.02 25.98 -1.18
C ASP A 155 14.25 26.60 0.01
N ALA A 156 14.33 27.92 0.15
CA ALA A 156 13.63 28.67 1.20
C ALA A 156 12.10 28.69 1.04
N SER A 157 11.58 28.37 -0.16
CA SER A 157 10.15 28.21 -0.42
C SER A 157 9.64 26.82 -0.03
N GLY A 158 10.55 25.89 0.27
CA GLY A 158 10.25 24.52 0.62
C GLY A 158 10.18 23.59 -0.59
N GLN A 159 10.63 24.00 -1.77
CA GLN A 159 10.61 23.20 -2.99
C GLN A 159 11.97 22.57 -3.26
N CYS A 160 12.00 21.33 -3.76
CA CYS A 160 13.22 20.71 -4.25
C CYS A 160 13.62 21.31 -5.60
N GLY A 161 14.91 21.61 -5.75
CA GLY A 161 15.47 22.13 -6.98
C GLY A 161 16.99 22.09 -6.99
N TRP A 162 17.57 22.34 -8.16
CA TRP A 162 19.01 22.55 -8.28
C TRP A 162 19.36 23.92 -7.68
N ARG A 163 20.32 23.97 -6.77
CA ARG A 163 20.87 25.23 -6.27
C ARG A 163 21.55 25.99 -7.42
N ASP A 164 21.18 27.25 -7.58
CA ASP A 164 21.90 28.19 -8.45
C ASP A 164 23.33 28.40 -7.90
N THR A 165 24.31 27.87 -8.61
CA THR A 165 25.73 28.01 -8.28
C THR A 165 26.50 28.49 -9.50
N PRO A 166 27.50 29.37 -9.34
CA PRO A 166 28.30 29.85 -10.48
C PRO A 166 28.93 28.72 -11.30
N GLU A 167 29.31 27.62 -10.66
CA GLU A 167 29.90 26.45 -11.32
C GLU A 167 28.87 25.70 -12.19
N LEU A 168 27.64 25.56 -11.71
CA LEU A 168 26.55 24.96 -12.48
C LEU A 168 26.17 25.85 -13.65
N ASP A 169 25.98 27.15 -13.41
CA ASP A 169 25.58 28.14 -14.43
C ASP A 169 26.61 28.19 -15.57
N ALA A 170 27.89 28.32 -15.25
CA ALA A 170 28.96 28.37 -16.25
C ALA A 170 29.04 27.08 -17.09
N CYS A 171 28.77 25.92 -16.47
CA CYS A 171 28.73 24.66 -17.20
C CYS A 171 27.52 24.61 -18.16
N LEU A 172 26.33 25.01 -17.68
CA LEU A 172 25.11 25.03 -18.48
C LEU A 172 25.22 25.99 -19.67
N GLU A 173 25.72 27.21 -19.46
CA GLU A 173 25.98 28.18 -20.54
C GLU A 173 26.90 27.57 -21.62
N SER A 174 28.04 27.00 -21.19
CA SER A 174 28.99 26.35 -22.10
C SER A 174 28.39 25.15 -22.84
N ALA A 175 27.53 24.36 -22.20
CA ALA A 175 26.96 23.15 -22.78
C ALA A 175 25.79 23.47 -23.73
N SER A 176 25.04 24.53 -23.47
CA SER A 176 23.91 24.98 -24.30
C SER A 176 24.34 25.86 -25.49
N GLY A 177 25.61 26.27 -25.55
CA GLY A 177 26.17 27.00 -26.70
C GLY A 177 25.67 28.44 -26.82
N ILE A 178 25.31 29.06 -25.69
CA ILE A 178 24.91 30.46 -25.56
C ILE A 178 26.00 31.26 -24.84
#